data_AF-A0AA96EIT0-F1
#
_entry.id   AF-A0AA96EIT0-F1
#
_cell.length_a   1.000
_cell.length_b   1.000
_cell.length_c   1.000
_cell.angle_alpha   90.00
_cell.angle_beta   90.00
_cell.angle_gamma   90.00
#
_symmetry.space_group_name_H-M   'P 1'
#
loop_
_entity.id
_entity.type
_entity.pdbx_description
1 polymer ?
#
loop_
_entity_poly.entity_id
_entity_poly.type
_entity_poly.pdbx_seq_one_letter_code
_entity_poly.pdbx_strand_id
1 'polypeptide(L)'
;MSRSKSSSRWLREHFDDVYVKKAQAEGLRSRAVFKLEELIDRDRLLKPGMRVVDLGAAPGGWSQLVRQRLGDNGTVVALDILPMQGIAGVDFLQGDFREEAVLRELESRLDGQKVDLVLSDMAPNMSGVALADQIRAMDLAELALDFSRQWLKPGGSFLIKLFQGVGFDDYLRNLRAEFSRVTMRKPKASRARSREVYALATGRKVSGAQPGENRA
;
A
#
# COMPACT_ATOMS: atom_id res chain seq x y z
N MET A 1 6.14 -15.60 32.28
CA MET A 1 6.68 -14.58 31.36
C MET A 1 5.97 -13.25 31.61
N SER A 2 6.68 -12.22 32.08
CA SER A 2 6.07 -10.93 32.43
C SER A 2 5.69 -10.15 31.16
N ARG A 3 4.41 -9.80 31.03
CA ARG A 3 3.92 -8.90 29.99
C ARG A 3 4.55 -7.53 30.19
N SER A 4 5.27 -7.01 29.19
CA SER A 4 5.85 -5.67 29.26
C SER A 4 4.74 -4.60 29.36
N LYS A 5 5.00 -3.49 30.05
CA LYS A 5 4.02 -2.39 30.18
C LYS A 5 3.55 -1.84 28.82
N SER A 6 4.36 -1.94 27.76
CA SER A 6 3.96 -1.55 26.41
C SER A 6 2.96 -2.52 25.77
N SER A 7 3.09 -3.82 26.02
CA SER A 7 2.15 -4.85 25.54
C SER A 7 0.75 -4.67 26.14
N SER A 8 0.66 -4.33 27.43
CA SER A 8 -0.61 -4.06 28.11
C SER A 8 -1.29 -2.77 27.62
N ARG A 9 -0.53 -1.73 27.27
CA ARG A 9 -1.06 -0.47 26.74
C ARG A 9 -1.56 -0.63 25.30
N TRP A 10 -0.79 -1.35 24.47
CA TRP A 10 -1.18 -1.66 23.08
C TRP A 10 -2.45 -2.52 23.02
N LEU A 11 -2.56 -3.54 23.89
CA LEU A 11 -3.77 -4.36 24.02
C LEU A 11 -4.97 -3.53 24.45
N ARG A 12 -4.83 -2.70 25.49
CA ARG A 12 -5.95 -1.87 26.00
C ARG A 12 -6.44 -0.88 24.94
N GLU A 13 -5.53 -0.21 24.23
CA GLU A 13 -5.92 0.63 23.10
C GLU A 13 -6.56 -0.15 21.95
N HIS A 14 -6.13 -1.39 21.69
CA HIS A 14 -6.76 -2.22 20.67
C HIS A 14 -8.20 -2.55 21.05
N PHE A 15 -8.47 -2.85 22.32
CA PHE A 15 -9.81 -3.11 22.84
C PHE A 15 -10.69 -1.86 22.90
N ASP A 16 -10.11 -0.67 23.09
CA ASP A 16 -10.86 0.59 23.16
C ASP A 16 -10.98 1.29 21.80
N ASP A 17 -10.34 0.77 20.75
CA ASP A 17 -10.36 1.39 19.44
C ASP A 17 -11.73 1.22 18.76
N VAL A 18 -12.44 2.34 18.58
CA VAL A 18 -13.75 2.39 17.93
C VAL A 18 -13.73 1.71 16.55
N TYR A 19 -12.63 1.84 15.79
CA TYR A 19 -12.53 1.24 14.47
C TYR A 19 -12.25 -0.26 14.52
N VAL A 20 -11.66 -0.79 15.59
CA VAL A 20 -11.55 -2.25 15.78
C VAL A 20 -12.92 -2.83 16.07
N LYS A 21 -13.67 -2.24 17.00
CA LYS A 21 -15.04 -2.67 17.32
C LYS A 21 -15.96 -2.58 16.09
N LYS A 22 -15.86 -1.48 15.34
CA LYS A 22 -16.62 -1.29 14.10
C LYS A 22 -16.27 -2.34 13.05
N ALA A 23 -14.99 -2.61 12.82
CA ALA A 23 -14.57 -3.65 11.88
C ALA A 23 -15.09 -5.03 12.26
N GLN A 24 -15.04 -5.39 13.56
CA GLN A 24 -15.59 -6.65 14.06
C GLN A 24 -17.11 -6.73 13.86
N ALA A 25 -17.84 -5.65 14.19
CA ALA A 25 -19.29 -5.58 14.02
C ALA A 25 -19.72 -5.69 12.54
N GLU A 26 -18.92 -5.15 11.62
CA GLU A 26 -19.17 -5.19 10.17
C GLU A 26 -18.56 -6.43 9.48
N GLY A 27 -17.94 -7.35 10.24
CA GLY A 27 -17.31 -8.55 9.67
C GLY A 27 -16.11 -8.25 8.76
N LEU A 28 -15.48 -7.09 8.93
CA LEU A 28 -14.31 -6.66 8.16
C LEU A 28 -13.03 -7.28 8.71
N ARG A 29 -12.10 -7.62 7.81
CA ARG A 29 -10.83 -8.27 8.17
C ARG A 29 -9.88 -7.38 8.97
N SER A 30 -10.01 -6.06 8.86
CA SER A 30 -9.15 -5.11 9.56
C SER A 30 -9.80 -3.73 9.64
N ARG A 31 -9.54 -3.01 10.73
CA ARG A 31 -9.84 -1.57 10.84
C ARG A 31 -9.18 -0.71 9.77
N ALA A 32 -8.13 -1.21 9.11
CA ALA A 32 -7.41 -0.48 8.07
C ALA A 32 -8.32 -0.18 6.87
N VAL A 33 -9.39 -0.95 6.68
CA VAL A 33 -10.43 -0.70 5.67
C VAL A 33 -10.95 0.73 5.73
N PHE A 34 -11.22 1.26 6.93
CA PHE A 34 -11.74 2.62 7.09
C PHE A 34 -10.74 3.70 6.67
N LYS A 35 -9.43 3.41 6.70
CA LYS A 35 -8.44 4.34 6.15
C LYS A 35 -8.54 4.36 4.62
N LEU A 36 -8.56 3.19 4.00
CA LEU A 36 -8.63 3.10 2.54
C LEU A 36 -9.94 3.66 2.01
N GLU A 37 -11.07 3.31 2.62
CA GLU A 37 -12.40 3.82 2.26
C GLU A 37 -12.43 5.36 2.23
N GLU A 38 -11.92 6.02 3.28
CA GLU A 38 -11.81 7.48 3.31
C GLU A 38 -10.92 8.04 2.18
N LEU A 39 -9.82 7.35 1.87
CA LEU A 39 -8.87 7.76 0.84
C LEU A 39 -9.42 7.59 -0.58
N ILE A 40 -10.10 6.47 -0.86
CA ILE A 40 -10.61 6.14 -2.20
C ILE A 40 -11.93 6.85 -2.53
N ASP A 41 -12.80 7.09 -1.55
CA ASP A 41 -14.12 7.68 -1.80
C ASP A 41 -14.01 9.17 -2.11
N ARG A 42 -13.07 9.86 -1.46
CA ARG A 42 -12.81 11.28 -1.71
C ARG A 42 -12.37 11.55 -3.14
N ASP A 43 -11.50 10.70 -3.68
CA ASP A 43 -10.88 10.89 -4.99
C ASP A 43 -11.45 9.95 -6.07
N ARG A 44 -12.50 9.16 -5.73
CA ARG A 44 -13.13 8.14 -6.60
C ARG A 44 -12.10 7.26 -7.30
N LEU A 45 -11.15 6.75 -6.50
CA LEU A 45 -9.92 6.13 -7.01
C LEU A 45 -10.15 4.80 -7.71
N LEU A 46 -11.20 4.07 -7.32
CA LEU A 46 -11.54 2.76 -7.88
C LEU A 46 -12.70 2.87 -8.86
N LYS A 47 -12.56 2.15 -9.97
CA LYS A 47 -13.58 1.96 -11.01
C LYS A 47 -13.70 0.47 -11.33
N PRO A 48 -14.88 -0.01 -11.74
CA PRO A 48 -15.04 -1.39 -12.16
C PRO A 48 -14.05 -1.78 -13.26
N GLY A 49 -13.53 -3.01 -13.20
CA GLY A 49 -12.60 -3.54 -14.21
C GLY A 49 -11.14 -3.09 -14.10
N MET A 50 -10.77 -2.27 -13.12
CA MET A 50 -9.36 -1.91 -12.91
C MET A 50 -8.52 -3.12 -12.49
N ARG A 51 -7.22 -3.05 -12.76
CA ARG A 51 -6.20 -3.95 -12.22
C ARG A 51 -5.45 -3.25 -11.10
N VAL A 52 -5.45 -3.86 -9.92
CA VAL A 52 -4.91 -3.26 -8.71
C VAL A 52 -3.86 -4.17 -8.09
N VAL A 53 -2.73 -3.60 -7.67
CA VAL A 53 -1.76 -4.29 -6.83
C VAL A 53 -1.85 -3.75 -5.40
N ASP A 54 -1.93 -4.64 -4.41
CA ASP A 54 -2.01 -4.31 -2.99
C ASP A 54 -0.76 -4.83 -2.24
N LEU A 55 0.17 -3.94 -1.92
CA LEU A 55 1.42 -4.24 -1.23
C LEU A 55 1.28 -4.03 0.29
N GLY A 56 1.66 -5.04 1.08
CA GLY A 56 1.40 -5.03 2.52
C GLY A 56 -0.06 -5.34 2.83
N ALA A 57 -0.62 -6.33 2.14
CA ALA A 57 -2.04 -6.60 2.12
C ALA A 57 -2.59 -7.27 3.39
N ALA A 58 -1.79 -8.00 4.18
CA ALA A 58 -2.29 -8.79 5.30
C ALA A 58 -2.89 -7.89 6.40
N PRO A 59 -4.07 -8.23 6.96
CA PRO A 59 -4.81 -9.50 6.85
C PRO A 59 -5.85 -9.54 5.70
N GLY A 60 -5.75 -8.65 4.71
CA GLY A 60 -6.57 -8.63 3.50
C GLY A 60 -7.72 -7.62 3.54
N GLY A 61 -7.71 -6.67 4.48
CA GLY A 61 -8.78 -5.67 4.59
C GLY A 61 -8.87 -4.78 3.34
N TRP A 62 -7.74 -4.24 2.89
CA TRP A 62 -7.69 -3.39 1.69
C TRP A 62 -8.07 -4.18 0.44
N SER A 63 -7.43 -5.33 0.23
CA SER A 63 -7.79 -6.27 -0.84
C SER A 63 -9.29 -6.63 -0.87
N GLN A 64 -9.93 -6.87 0.28
CA GLN A 64 -11.36 -7.16 0.37
C GLN A 64 -12.20 -5.98 -0.13
N LEU A 65 -11.93 -4.76 0.37
CA LEU A 65 -12.63 -3.56 -0.06
C LEU A 65 -12.43 -3.30 -1.55
N VAL A 66 -11.19 -3.37 -2.03
CA VAL A 66 -10.86 -3.17 -3.44
C VAL A 66 -11.62 -4.15 -4.31
N ARG A 67 -11.54 -5.45 -4.00
CA ARG A 67 -12.23 -6.50 -4.76
C ARG A 67 -13.73 -6.22 -4.88
N GLN A 68 -14.39 -5.79 -3.81
CA GLN A 68 -15.81 -5.42 -3.84
C GLN A 68 -16.11 -4.25 -4.79
N ARG A 69 -15.24 -3.24 -4.85
CA ARG A 69 -15.44 -2.05 -5.71
C ARG A 69 -15.15 -2.30 -7.19
N LEU A 70 -14.36 -3.32 -7.51
CA LEU A 70 -13.91 -3.59 -8.88
C LEU A 70 -14.91 -4.38 -9.74
N GLY A 71 -15.91 -5.03 -9.13
CA GLY A 71 -16.85 -5.90 -9.87
C GLY A 71 -16.16 -7.11 -10.49
N ASP A 72 -16.86 -7.87 -11.35
CA ASP A 72 -16.40 -9.19 -11.78
C ASP A 72 -15.22 -9.19 -12.74
N ASN A 73 -14.99 -8.08 -13.44
CA ASN A 73 -13.94 -7.96 -14.46
C ASN A 73 -12.64 -7.32 -13.94
N GLY A 74 -12.60 -6.90 -12.67
CA GLY A 74 -11.39 -6.33 -12.10
C GLY A 74 -10.52 -7.37 -11.44
N THR A 75 -9.23 -7.06 -11.36
CA THR A 75 -8.21 -7.97 -10.82
C THR A 75 -7.49 -7.32 -9.65
N VAL A 76 -7.21 -8.13 -8.63
CA VAL A 76 -6.40 -7.73 -7.48
C VAL A 76 -5.28 -8.74 -7.32
N VAL A 77 -4.04 -8.27 -7.38
CA VAL A 77 -2.86 -9.05 -6.98
C VAL A 77 -2.33 -8.46 -5.68
N ALA A 78 -2.35 -9.25 -4.62
CA ALA A 78 -1.99 -8.85 -3.28
C ALA A 78 -0.69 -9.52 -2.86
N LEU A 79 0.17 -8.78 -2.15
CA LEU A 79 1.41 -9.31 -1.61
C LEU A 79 1.59 -8.89 -0.15
N ASP A 80 2.01 -9.85 0.68
CA ASP A 80 2.44 -9.58 2.05
C ASP A 80 3.43 -10.64 2.52
N ILE A 81 4.31 -10.27 3.46
CA ILE A 81 5.22 -11.21 4.12
C ILE A 81 4.46 -12.17 5.06
N LEU A 82 3.35 -11.70 5.62
CA LEU A 82 2.48 -12.46 6.51
C LEU A 82 1.41 -13.21 5.72
N PRO A 83 1.01 -14.42 6.16
CA PRO A 83 -0.09 -15.13 5.54
C PRO A 83 -1.42 -14.40 5.78
N MET A 84 -2.35 -14.55 4.84
CA MET A 84 -3.74 -14.16 5.04
C MET A 84 -4.70 -15.21 4.46
N GLN A 85 -5.92 -15.25 4.98
CA GLN A 85 -6.97 -16.10 4.43
C GLN A 85 -7.29 -15.65 3.00
N GLY A 86 -7.47 -16.59 2.07
CA GLY A 86 -7.84 -16.26 0.69
C GLY A 86 -9.12 -15.41 0.59
N ILE A 87 -9.19 -14.58 -0.45
CA ILE A 87 -10.37 -13.78 -0.81
C ILE A 87 -10.71 -14.15 -2.26
N ALA A 88 -11.97 -14.49 -2.54
CA ALA A 88 -12.39 -14.85 -3.89
C ALA A 88 -12.11 -13.71 -4.88
N GLY A 89 -11.40 -14.02 -5.97
CA GLY A 89 -10.99 -13.05 -6.99
C GLY A 89 -9.83 -12.13 -6.58
N VAL A 90 -9.14 -12.41 -5.48
CA VAL A 90 -7.84 -11.82 -5.15
C VAL A 90 -6.78 -12.89 -5.31
N ASP A 91 -5.80 -12.63 -6.16
CA ASP A 91 -4.61 -13.45 -6.27
C ASP A 91 -3.60 -13.01 -5.19
N PHE A 92 -3.23 -13.92 -4.27
CA PHE A 92 -2.36 -13.59 -3.15
C PHE A 92 -1.00 -14.29 -3.26
N LEU A 93 0.06 -13.50 -3.10
CA LEU A 93 1.44 -13.94 -2.99
C LEU A 93 1.96 -13.66 -1.59
N GLN A 94 2.30 -14.72 -0.86
CA GLN A 94 3.01 -14.58 0.40
C GLN A 94 4.51 -14.51 0.14
N GLY A 95 5.17 -13.42 0.53
CA GLY A 95 6.60 -13.23 0.38
C GLY A 95 7.07 -11.85 0.84
N ASP A 96 8.36 -11.72 1.08
CA ASP A 96 8.95 -10.42 1.39
C ASP A 96 9.15 -9.62 0.10
N PHE A 97 8.49 -8.47 0.00
CA PHE A 97 8.58 -7.58 -1.17
C PHE A 97 10.00 -7.11 -1.50
N ARG A 98 10.93 -7.20 -0.54
CA ARG A 98 12.34 -6.83 -0.70
C ARG A 98 13.14 -7.92 -1.42
N GLU A 99 12.62 -9.13 -1.52
CA GLU A 99 13.29 -10.23 -2.18
C GLU A 99 13.03 -10.21 -3.69
N GLU A 100 14.11 -10.18 -4.48
CA GLU A 100 14.05 -10.18 -5.94
C GLU A 100 13.21 -11.35 -6.51
N ALA A 101 13.31 -12.54 -5.90
CA ALA A 101 12.52 -13.70 -6.33
C ALA A 101 11.01 -13.47 -6.15
N VAL A 102 10.61 -12.86 -5.03
CA VAL A 102 9.22 -12.53 -4.72
C VAL A 102 8.72 -11.43 -5.66
N LEU A 103 9.56 -10.42 -5.93
CA LEU A 103 9.24 -9.36 -6.90
C LEU A 103 8.98 -9.96 -8.28
N ARG A 104 9.85 -10.85 -8.78
CA ARG A 104 9.66 -11.52 -10.07
C ARG A 104 8.40 -12.37 -10.11
N GLU A 105 8.07 -13.05 -9.01
CA GLU A 105 6.83 -13.81 -8.93
C GLU A 105 5.61 -12.88 -8.99
N LEU A 106 5.61 -11.76 -8.26
CA LEU A 106 4.56 -10.74 -8.34
C LEU A 106 4.40 -10.24 -9.79
N GLU A 107 5.50 -9.93 -10.45
CA GLU A 107 5.52 -9.46 -11.84
C GLU A 107 4.98 -10.50 -12.82
N SER A 108 5.32 -11.78 -12.62
CA SER A 108 4.81 -12.86 -13.45
C SER A 108 3.29 -13.01 -13.37
N ARG A 109 2.70 -12.77 -12.19
CA ARG A 109 1.24 -12.79 -11.96
C ARG A 109 0.51 -11.66 -12.69
N LEU A 110 1.22 -10.61 -13.09
CA LEU A 110 0.64 -9.54 -13.91
C LEU A 110 0.54 -9.90 -15.39
N ASP A 111 1.19 -10.96 -15.86
CA ASP A 111 1.12 -11.47 -17.24
C ASP A 111 1.33 -10.36 -18.29
N GLY A 112 2.34 -9.50 -18.06
CA GLY A 112 2.68 -8.37 -18.92
C GLY A 112 1.66 -7.21 -18.92
N GLN A 113 0.55 -7.32 -18.17
CA GLN A 113 -0.47 -6.30 -18.08
C GLN A 113 -0.07 -5.19 -17.10
N LYS A 114 0.00 -3.95 -17.60
CA LYS A 114 0.16 -2.77 -16.73
C LYS A 114 -1.04 -2.59 -15.79
N VAL A 115 -0.81 -2.00 -14.63
CA VAL A 115 -1.83 -1.84 -13.58
C VAL A 115 -2.37 -0.42 -13.53
N ASP A 116 -3.61 -0.27 -13.08
CA ASP A 116 -4.28 1.03 -12.99
C ASP A 116 -3.99 1.73 -11.67
N LEU A 117 -3.81 0.95 -10.60
CA LEU A 117 -3.56 1.42 -9.25
C LEU A 117 -2.57 0.50 -8.52
N VAL A 118 -1.59 1.10 -7.85
CA VAL A 118 -0.78 0.42 -6.84
C VAL A 118 -1.14 1.00 -5.47
N LEU A 119 -1.43 0.13 -4.52
CA LEU A 119 -1.64 0.43 -3.10
C LEU A 119 -0.44 -0.08 -2.31
N SER A 120 0.03 0.69 -1.34
CA SER A 120 1.04 0.23 -0.39
C SER A 120 0.68 0.67 1.03
N ASP A 121 0.30 -0.31 1.85
CA ASP A 121 0.20 -0.16 3.32
C ASP A 121 1.34 -0.92 4.03
N MET A 122 2.47 -1.12 3.34
CA MET A 122 3.65 -1.73 3.94
C MET A 122 4.21 -0.89 5.10
N ALA A 123 4.67 -1.56 6.14
CA ALA A 123 5.45 -0.96 7.22
C ALA A 123 6.48 -1.98 7.71
N PRO A 124 7.69 -1.54 8.10
CA PRO A 124 8.68 -2.44 8.63
C PRO A 124 8.27 -2.94 10.03
N ASN A 125 8.86 -4.05 10.45
CA ASN A 125 8.86 -4.44 11.85
C ASN A 125 9.59 -3.36 12.67
N MET A 126 8.85 -2.70 13.55
CA MET A 126 9.36 -1.61 14.37
C MET A 126 10.31 -2.16 15.43
N SER A 127 11.59 -1.76 15.36
CA SER A 127 12.63 -2.09 16.33
C SER A 127 12.56 -1.22 17.58
N GLY A 128 11.91 -0.05 17.50
CA GLY A 128 11.91 0.97 18.55
C GLY A 128 13.07 1.96 18.42
N VAL A 129 14.00 1.73 17.49
CA VAL A 129 15.07 2.68 17.16
C VAL A 129 14.59 3.56 16.02
N ALA A 130 14.21 4.81 16.35
CA ALA A 130 13.52 5.71 15.42
C ALA A 130 14.23 5.90 14.07
N LEU A 131 15.57 6.01 14.06
CA LEU A 131 16.33 6.16 12.83
C LEU A 131 16.30 4.89 11.97
N ALA A 132 16.53 3.72 12.57
CA ALA A 132 16.51 2.44 11.85
C ALA A 132 15.11 2.13 11.31
N ASP A 133 14.06 2.41 12.09
CA ASP A 133 12.67 2.23 11.67
C ASP A 133 12.31 3.19 10.51
N GLN A 134 12.82 4.43 10.53
CA GLN A 134 12.63 5.38 9.44
C GLN A 134 13.31 4.91 8.15
N ILE A 135 14.57 4.46 8.22
CA ILE A 135 15.32 3.97 7.05
C ILE A 135 14.57 2.80 6.40
N ARG A 136 14.21 1.78 7.18
CA ARG A 136 13.48 0.60 6.66
C ARG A 136 12.11 0.96 6.07
N ALA A 137 11.45 1.97 6.62
CA ALA A 137 10.18 2.44 6.08
C ALA A 137 10.36 3.15 4.74
N MET A 138 11.46 3.91 4.56
CA MET A 138 11.78 4.54 3.28
C MET A 138 12.23 3.53 2.25
N ASP A 139 13.04 2.53 2.62
CA ASP A 139 13.44 1.44 1.71
C ASP A 139 12.20 0.76 1.09
N LEU A 140 11.20 0.43 1.91
CA LEU A 140 9.93 -0.15 1.43
C LEU A 140 9.14 0.81 0.53
N ALA A 141 9.19 2.12 0.81
CA ALA A 141 8.50 3.11 0.00
C ALA A 141 9.17 3.30 -1.36
N GLU A 142 10.50 3.32 -1.40
CA GLU A 142 11.30 3.40 -2.62
C GLU A 142 11.06 2.18 -3.52
N LEU A 143 11.08 0.97 -2.96
CA LEU A 143 10.75 -0.24 -3.71
C LEU A 143 9.33 -0.18 -4.31
N ALA A 144 8.35 0.31 -3.55
CA ALA A 144 6.98 0.44 -4.05
C ALA A 144 6.85 1.50 -5.15
N LEU A 145 7.62 2.58 -5.09
CA LEU A 145 7.71 3.57 -6.16
C LEU A 145 8.37 2.98 -7.41
N ASP A 146 9.45 2.22 -7.25
CA ASP A 146 10.14 1.55 -8.36
C ASP A 146 9.26 0.54 -9.07
N PHE A 147 8.51 -0.26 -8.32
CA PHE A 147 7.48 -1.12 -8.90
C PHE A 147 6.41 -0.30 -9.65
N SER A 148 5.95 0.81 -9.05
CA SER A 148 4.97 1.70 -9.66
C SER A 148 5.47 2.35 -10.96
N ARG A 149 6.76 2.72 -11.03
CA ARG A 149 7.42 3.22 -12.24
C ARG A 149 7.36 2.18 -13.36
N GLN A 150 7.59 0.92 -13.03
CA GLN A 150 7.62 -0.13 -14.04
C GLN A 150 6.20 -0.53 -14.47
N TRP A 151 5.27 -0.66 -13.53
CA TRP A 151 4.02 -1.38 -13.77
C TRP A 151 2.77 -0.52 -13.92
N LEU A 152 2.74 0.73 -13.45
CA LEU A 152 1.57 1.59 -13.66
C LEU A 152 1.41 1.99 -15.12
N LYS A 153 0.18 2.01 -15.61
CA LYS A 153 -0.16 2.64 -16.89
C LYS A 153 0.12 4.15 -16.85
N PRO A 154 0.37 4.80 -17.99
CA PRO A 154 0.20 6.25 -18.10
C PRO A 154 -1.17 6.68 -17.56
N GLY A 155 -1.18 7.73 -16.74
CA GLY A 155 -2.41 8.17 -16.07
C GLY A 155 -2.79 7.38 -14.81
N GLY A 156 -2.10 6.26 -14.52
CA GLY A 156 -2.33 5.42 -13.34
C GLY A 156 -2.06 6.15 -12.02
N SER A 157 -2.50 5.55 -10.93
CA SER A 157 -2.40 6.13 -9.58
C SER A 157 -1.61 5.26 -8.61
N PHE A 158 -1.00 5.89 -7.62
CA PHE A 158 -0.25 5.25 -6.57
C PHE A 158 -0.67 5.83 -5.22
N LEU A 159 -1.13 4.97 -4.32
CA LEU A 159 -1.47 5.35 -2.95
C LEU A 159 -0.52 4.63 -1.99
N ILE A 160 0.25 5.39 -1.22
CA ILE A 160 1.27 4.82 -0.36
C ILE A 160 1.25 5.41 1.05
N LYS A 161 1.41 4.54 2.04
CA LYS A 161 1.75 4.89 3.41
C LYS A 161 3.19 5.38 3.52
N LEU A 162 3.38 6.51 4.20
CA LEU A 162 4.67 7.09 4.53
C LEU A 162 4.74 7.45 6.01
N PHE A 163 5.94 7.50 6.55
CA PHE A 163 6.22 8.05 7.87
C PHE A 163 7.05 9.31 7.72
N GLN A 164 6.58 10.42 8.31
CA GLN A 164 7.34 11.66 8.29
C GLN A 164 8.68 11.48 8.99
N GLY A 165 9.76 11.93 8.38
CA GLY A 165 11.12 11.78 8.90
C GLY A 165 12.16 12.03 7.81
N VAL A 166 13.39 11.54 8.04
CA VAL A 166 14.49 11.63 7.06
C VAL A 166 14.07 10.95 5.74
N GLY A 167 14.41 11.57 4.61
CA GLY A 167 14.08 11.10 3.26
C GLY A 167 12.68 11.47 2.76
N PHE A 168 11.76 11.88 3.64
CA PHE A 168 10.36 12.12 3.29
C PHE A 168 10.18 13.22 2.23
N ASP A 169 10.85 14.36 2.38
CA ASP A 169 10.70 15.48 1.45
C ASP A 169 11.27 15.17 0.07
N ASP A 170 12.39 14.44 0.02
CA ASP A 170 13.05 14.00 -1.21
C ASP A 170 12.14 13.01 -1.95
N TYR A 171 11.57 12.06 -1.22
CA TYR A 171 10.58 11.13 -1.74
C TYR A 171 9.35 11.85 -2.32
N LEU A 172 8.83 12.88 -1.64
CA LEU A 172 7.72 13.69 -2.17
C LEU A 172 8.11 14.48 -3.42
N ARG A 173 9.35 14.96 -3.53
CA ARG A 173 9.83 15.60 -4.76
C ARG A 173 9.83 14.62 -5.92
N ASN A 174 10.29 13.38 -5.72
CA ASN A 174 10.26 12.33 -6.74
C ASN A 174 8.83 12.03 -7.20
N LEU A 175 7.88 11.86 -6.27
CA LEU A 175 6.47 11.68 -6.64
C LEU A 175 5.93 12.85 -7.48
N ARG A 176 6.26 14.10 -7.13
CA ARG A 176 5.78 15.29 -7.88
C ARG A 176 6.43 15.40 -9.26
N ALA A 177 7.65 14.91 -9.41
CA ALA A 177 8.32 14.83 -10.70
C ALA A 177 7.62 13.84 -11.64
N GLU A 178 7.10 12.73 -11.10
CA GLU A 178 6.59 11.60 -11.89
C GLU A 178 5.07 11.56 -12.06
N PHE A 179 4.31 12.26 -11.22
CA PHE A 179 2.84 12.28 -11.25
C PHE A 179 2.29 13.68 -11.46
N SER A 180 1.16 13.80 -12.15
CA SER A 180 0.50 15.09 -12.40
C SER A 180 0.03 15.77 -11.13
N ARG A 181 -0.37 15.00 -10.11
CA ARG A 181 -0.83 15.53 -8.83
C ARG A 181 -0.41 14.61 -7.70
N VAL A 182 0.15 15.18 -6.64
CA VAL A 182 0.50 14.46 -5.40
C VAL A 182 -0.20 15.13 -4.24
N THR A 183 -0.85 14.36 -3.40
CA THR A 183 -1.66 14.89 -2.32
C THR A 183 -1.48 14.10 -1.04
N MET A 184 -1.19 14.81 0.06
CA MET A 184 -1.03 14.19 1.37
C MET A 184 -2.37 14.08 2.11
N ARG A 185 -2.53 12.97 2.83
CA ARG A 185 -3.74 12.64 3.60
C ARG A 185 -3.36 12.01 4.94
N LYS A 186 -4.14 12.35 5.96
CA LYS A 186 -4.10 11.71 7.28
C LYS A 186 -5.51 11.20 7.58
N PRO A 187 -5.83 9.92 7.33
CA PRO A 187 -7.15 9.36 7.59
C PRO A 187 -7.52 9.45 9.07
N LYS A 188 -8.81 9.62 9.36
CA LYS A 188 -9.32 9.67 10.75
C LYS A 188 -9.09 8.36 11.50
N ALA A 189 -9.11 7.25 10.76
CA ALA A 189 -8.83 5.93 11.29
C ALA A 189 -7.33 5.68 11.59
N SER A 190 -6.43 6.61 11.24
CA SER A 190 -5.04 6.57 11.69
C SER A 190 -4.93 7.10 13.12
N ARG A 191 -4.21 6.37 13.98
CA ARG A 191 -3.99 6.78 15.38
C ARG A 191 -3.31 8.15 15.44
N ALA A 192 -3.78 9.01 16.35
CA ALA A 192 -3.28 10.39 16.48
C ALA A 192 -1.77 10.49 16.74
N ARG A 193 -1.22 9.58 17.56
CA ARG A 193 0.23 9.51 17.84
C ARG A 193 1.09 9.00 16.69
N SER A 194 0.48 8.40 15.67
CA SER A 194 1.23 7.82 14.56
C SER A 194 1.73 8.93 13.66
N ARG A 195 3.00 8.86 13.23
CA ARG A 195 3.57 9.74 12.19
C ARG A 195 3.19 9.30 10.77
N GLU A 196 2.34 8.28 10.66
CA GLU A 196 1.80 7.76 9.41
C GLU A 196 0.98 8.82 8.66
N VAL A 197 1.28 9.01 7.39
CA VAL A 197 0.50 9.78 6.42
C VAL A 197 0.38 8.96 5.14
N TYR A 198 -0.56 9.29 4.27
CA TYR A 198 -0.69 8.66 2.97
C TYR A 198 -0.46 9.70 1.87
N ALA A 199 0.39 9.38 0.90
CA ALA A 199 0.55 10.14 -0.33
C ALA A 199 -0.30 9.49 -1.42
N LEU A 200 -1.24 10.24 -1.98
CA LEU A 200 -1.97 9.88 -3.19
C LEU A 200 -1.33 10.60 -4.38
N ALA A 201 -0.64 9.85 -5.23
CA ALA A 201 -0.04 10.34 -6.47
C ALA A 201 -0.89 9.86 -7.66
N THR A 202 -1.45 10.78 -8.43
CA THR A 202 -2.39 10.49 -9.53
C THR A 202 -1.87 11.04 -10.84
N GLY A 203 -2.14 10.32 -11.93
CA GLY A 203 -1.74 10.73 -13.26
C GLY A 203 -0.26 10.49 -13.50
N ARG A 204 0.17 9.22 -13.47
CA ARG A 204 1.56 8.86 -13.81
C ARG A 204 1.91 9.45 -15.18
N LYS A 205 2.94 10.28 -15.24
CA LYS A 205 3.43 10.90 -16.47
C LYS A 205 4.06 9.81 -17.34
N VAL A 206 3.93 9.95 -18.66
CA VAL A 206 4.68 9.11 -19.59
C VAL A 206 6.16 9.48 -19.40
N SER A 207 6.98 8.54 -18.94
CA SER A 207 8.43 8.70 -19.05
C SER A 207 8.75 8.81 -20.54
N GLY A 208 9.36 9.92 -20.96
CA GLY A 208 9.91 10.02 -22.31
C GLY A 208 10.72 8.76 -22.58
N ALA A 209 10.45 8.08 -23.70
CA ALA A 209 11.18 6.88 -24.08
C ALA A 209 12.68 7.14 -23.93
N GLN A 210 13.40 6.27 -23.21
CA GLN A 210 14.83 6.21 -23.40
C GLN A 210 15.07 5.89 -24.90
N PRO A 211 15.94 6.62 -25.61
CA PRO A 211 16.28 6.28 -26.98
C PRO A 211 16.74 4.83 -26.99
N GLY A 212 16.12 4.00 -27.84
CA GLY A 212 16.44 2.59 -27.93
C GLY A 212 17.95 2.40 -28.09
N GLU A 213 18.55 1.60 -27.20
CA GLU A 213 19.82 0.97 -27.51
C GLU A 213 19.59 0.08 -28.73
N ASN A 214 20.03 0.58 -29.89
CA ASN A 214 20.26 -0.21 -31.07
C ASN A 214 21.18 -1.37 -30.68
N ARG A 215 20.62 -2.57 -30.56
CA ARG A 215 21.41 -3.80 -30.67
C ARG A 215 21.68 -3.99 -32.16
N ALA A 216 22.91 -3.69 -32.55
CA ALA A 216 23.53 -4.20 -33.76
C ALA A 216 23.78 -5.71 -33.63
#